data_AF-A0A7R9U5Q4-F1
#
_entry.id   AF-A0A7R9U5Q4-F1
#
_cell.length_a   1.000
_cell.length_b   1.000
_cell.length_c   1.000
_cell.angle_alpha   90.00
_cell.angle_beta   90.00
_cell.angle_gamma   90.00
#
_symmetry.space_group_name_H-M   'P 1'
#
loop_
_entity.id
_entity.type
_entity.pdbx_description
1 polymer ?
#
loop_
_entity_poly.entity_id
_entity_poly.type
_entity_poly.pdbx_seq_one_letter_code
_entity_poly.pdbx_strand_id
1 'polypeptide(L)'
;MSGVQLNAKWQLDAAMLSRPVDLTALVSLSQSDPEQFFEDKVAHLLVSRLLNNSDVRCADKDTKLDVLTILGNLAALPQRRYKEELKAVLQGVNKWFDEYLFETEVQPNSDLRLAGEEDSDR
;
A
#
# COMPACT_ATOMS: atom_id res chain seq x y z
N MET A 1 -24.10 2.31 -26.27
CA MET A 1 -22.89 3.13 -26.11
C MET A 1 -21.88 2.28 -25.36
N SER A 2 -20.85 1.75 -26.04
CA SER A 2 -19.77 1.03 -25.37
C SER A 2 -18.94 2.06 -24.60
N GLY A 3 -19.18 2.17 -23.29
CA GLY A 3 -18.33 2.98 -22.44
C GLY A 3 -16.89 2.51 -22.55
N VAL A 4 -15.94 3.44 -22.63
CA VAL A 4 -14.51 3.11 -22.56
C VAL A 4 -14.30 2.43 -21.21
N GLN A 5 -13.99 1.13 -21.23
CA GLN A 5 -13.66 0.38 -20.02
C GLN A 5 -12.26 0.83 -19.60
N LEU A 6 -12.19 1.69 -18.58
CA LEU A 6 -10.95 2.24 -18.06
C LEU A 6 -10.23 1.14 -17.29
N ASN A 7 -9.17 0.59 -17.88
CA ASN A 7 -8.40 -0.49 -17.27
C ASN A 7 -7.58 -0.01 -16.07
N ALA A 8 -7.09 -0.96 -15.26
CA ALA A 8 -6.32 -0.67 -14.05
C ALA A 8 -5.11 0.26 -14.32
N LYS A 9 -4.45 0.11 -15.47
CA LYS A 9 -3.33 0.96 -15.85
C LYS A 9 -3.75 2.42 -16.02
N TRP A 10 -4.82 2.68 -16.77
CA TRP A 10 -5.30 4.04 -16.99
C TRP A 10 -5.73 4.70 -15.67
N GLN A 11 -6.40 3.95 -14.80
CA GLN A 11 -6.79 4.45 -13.48
C GLN A 11 -5.57 4.78 -12.61
N LEU A 12 -4.51 3.95 -12.66
CA LEU A 12 -3.26 4.25 -11.97
C LEU A 12 -2.62 5.53 -12.52
N ASP A 13 -2.51 5.67 -13.84
CA ASP A 13 -1.91 6.85 -14.46
C ASP A 13 -2.66 8.14 -14.07
N ALA A 14 -4.00 8.07 -13.98
CA ALA A 14 -4.83 9.18 -13.51
C ALA A 14 -4.61 9.48 -12.01
N ALA A 15 -4.59 8.46 -11.15
CA ALA A 15 -4.33 8.60 -9.71
C ALA A 15 -2.96 9.25 -9.44
N MET A 16 -1.95 8.94 -10.24
CA MET A 16 -0.60 9.48 -10.10
C MET A 16 -0.51 11.00 -10.33
N LEU A 17 -1.57 11.65 -10.82
CA LEU A 17 -1.65 13.11 -10.98
C LEU A 17 -1.99 13.84 -9.68
N SER A 18 -2.54 13.15 -8.67
CA SER A 18 -2.82 13.74 -7.36
C SER A 18 -1.65 13.55 -6.39
N ARG A 19 -1.59 14.41 -5.36
CA ARG A 19 -0.64 14.34 -4.26
C ARG A 19 -1.38 14.68 -2.94
N PRO A 20 -1.58 13.71 -2.02
CA PRO A 20 -1.22 12.29 -2.14
C PRO A 20 -1.96 11.58 -3.27
N VAL A 21 -1.42 10.44 -3.71
CA VAL A 21 -2.03 9.63 -4.77
C VAL A 21 -3.34 9.03 -4.27
N ASP A 22 -4.45 9.29 -4.97
CA ASP A 22 -5.77 8.77 -4.60
C ASP A 22 -6.03 7.44 -5.32
N LEU A 23 -6.08 6.35 -4.54
CA LEU A 23 -6.30 4.99 -5.06
C LEU A 23 -7.74 4.52 -4.92
N THR A 24 -8.70 5.35 -4.51
CA THR A 24 -10.10 4.96 -4.26
C THR A 24 -10.72 4.18 -5.43
N ALA A 25 -10.48 4.63 -6.66
CA ALA A 25 -10.96 3.96 -7.87
C ALA A 25 -10.30 2.58 -8.06
N LEU A 26 -9.00 2.47 -7.80
CA LEU A 26 -8.27 1.20 -7.89
C LEU A 26 -8.65 0.24 -6.76
N VAL A 27 -8.91 0.72 -5.55
CA VAL A 27 -9.44 -0.11 -4.46
C VAL A 27 -10.75 -0.73 -4.89
N SER A 28 -11.67 0.06 -5.44
CA SER A 28 -12.95 -0.42 -5.97
C SER A 28 -12.75 -1.43 -7.10
N LEU A 29 -11.86 -1.14 -8.05
CA LEU A 29 -11.54 -2.05 -9.16
C LEU A 29 -10.96 -3.37 -8.68
N SER A 30 -10.09 -3.36 -7.65
CA SER A 30 -9.49 -4.58 -7.10
C SER A 30 -10.50 -5.52 -6.47
N GLN A 31 -11.68 -5.03 -6.07
CA GLN A 31 -12.76 -5.85 -5.54
C GLN A 31 -13.61 -6.43 -6.67
N SER A 32 -13.86 -5.67 -7.74
CA SER A 32 -14.74 -6.08 -8.83
C SER A 32 -14.04 -6.89 -9.92
N ASP A 33 -12.80 -6.50 -10.25
CA ASP A 33 -12.01 -7.08 -11.35
C ASP A 33 -10.50 -7.05 -11.01
N PRO A 34 -10.07 -7.84 -10.00
CA PRO A 34 -8.68 -7.90 -9.56
C PRO A 34 -7.71 -8.41 -10.63
N GLU A 35 -8.18 -9.14 -11.65
CA GLU A 35 -7.30 -9.72 -12.66
C GLU A 35 -6.58 -8.66 -13.50
N GLN A 36 -7.20 -7.47 -13.66
CA GLN A 36 -6.61 -6.34 -14.39
C GLN A 36 -5.31 -5.81 -13.77
N PHE A 37 -5.02 -6.08 -12.50
CA PHE A 37 -3.80 -5.57 -11.85
C PHE A 37 -2.54 -6.35 -12.23
N PHE A 38 -2.71 -7.55 -12.82
CA PHE A 38 -1.61 -8.32 -13.40
C PHE A 38 -1.34 -7.91 -14.85
N GLU A 39 -2.29 -7.23 -15.49
CA GLU A 39 -2.07 -6.60 -16.79
C GLU A 39 -1.17 -5.36 -16.64
N ASP A 40 -0.37 -5.07 -17.66
CA ASP A 40 0.50 -3.89 -17.74
C ASP A 40 1.41 -3.65 -16.51
N LYS A 41 1.66 -4.71 -15.72
CA LYS A 41 2.47 -4.68 -14.49
C LYS A 41 1.96 -3.69 -13.44
N VAL A 42 0.65 -3.44 -13.37
CA VAL A 42 0.06 -2.48 -12.43
C VAL A 42 0.41 -2.83 -10.98
N ALA A 43 0.30 -4.10 -10.58
CA ALA A 43 0.67 -4.53 -9.22
C ALA A 43 2.14 -4.23 -8.87
N HIS A 44 3.07 -4.43 -9.82
CA HIS A 44 4.47 -4.06 -9.63
C HIS A 44 4.67 -2.54 -9.50
N LEU A 45 3.90 -1.75 -10.25
CA LEU A 45 3.96 -0.29 -10.18
C LEU A 45 3.44 0.23 -8.84
N LEU A 46 2.34 -0.33 -8.32
CA LEU A 46 1.82 0.02 -7.00
C LEU A 46 2.87 -0.22 -5.91
N VAL A 47 3.55 -1.37 -5.93
CA VAL A 47 4.59 -1.66 -4.94
C VAL A 47 5.82 -0.77 -5.12
N SER A 48 6.35 -0.67 -6.34
CA SER A 48 7.60 0.07 -6.58
C SER A 48 7.46 1.59 -6.46
N ARG A 49 6.32 2.17 -6.84
CA ARG A 49 6.12 3.63 -6.90
C ARG A 49 5.36 4.22 -5.73
N LEU A 50 4.56 3.42 -5.01
CA LEU A 50 3.72 3.90 -3.92
C LEU A 50 4.09 3.24 -2.61
N LEU A 51 4.05 1.90 -2.54
CA LEU A 51 4.36 1.21 -1.29
C LEU A 51 5.78 1.53 -0.83
N ASN A 52 6.77 1.30 -1.70
CA ASN A 52 8.18 1.56 -1.44
C ASN A 52 8.59 3.04 -1.47
N ASN A 53 7.65 3.96 -1.67
CA ASN A 53 7.96 5.37 -1.79
C ASN A 53 8.16 5.99 -0.40
N SER A 54 9.28 6.68 -0.20
CA SER A 54 9.59 7.39 1.04
C SER A 54 9.04 8.81 1.08
N ASP A 55 8.63 9.38 -0.06
CA ASP A 55 8.01 10.71 -0.10
C ASP A 55 6.54 10.63 0.35
N VAL A 56 6.28 11.02 1.60
CA VAL A 56 4.94 11.05 2.22
C VAL A 56 3.98 11.97 1.47
N ARG A 57 4.47 12.97 0.72
CA ARG A 57 3.59 13.83 -0.10
C ARG A 57 3.07 13.11 -1.34
N CYS A 58 3.77 12.05 -1.75
CA CYS A 58 3.38 11.20 -2.88
C CYS A 58 2.55 10.00 -2.41
N ALA A 59 3.06 9.26 -1.42
CA ALA A 59 2.39 8.09 -0.86
C ALA A 59 2.45 8.18 0.67
N ASP A 60 1.38 8.73 1.24
CA ASP A 60 1.19 8.78 2.67
C ASP A 60 0.75 7.43 3.23
N LYS A 61 0.42 7.41 4.53
CA LYS A 61 -0.02 6.19 5.21
C LYS A 61 -1.29 5.61 4.58
N ASP A 62 -2.25 6.46 4.22
CA ASP A 62 -3.52 6.02 3.65
C ASP A 62 -3.32 5.44 2.25
N THR A 63 -2.51 6.10 1.41
CA THR A 63 -2.09 5.57 0.10
C THR A 63 -1.45 4.19 0.23
N LYS A 64 -0.59 4.00 1.24
CA LYS A 64 0.07 2.70 1.48
C LYS A 64 -0.91 1.64 1.97
N LEU A 65 -1.86 2.00 2.83
CA LEU A 65 -2.93 1.10 3.25
C LEU A 65 -3.81 0.68 2.06
N ASP A 66 -4.14 1.61 1.16
CA ASP A 66 -4.89 1.30 -0.06
C ASP A 66 -4.14 0.32 -0.95
N VAL A 67 -2.82 0.49 -1.14
CA VAL A 67 -2.00 -0.49 -1.86
C VAL A 67 -2.06 -1.86 -1.19
N LEU A 68 -1.94 -1.94 0.13
CA LEU A 68 -2.03 -3.21 0.86
C LEU A 68 -3.42 -3.84 0.73
N THR A 69 -4.50 -3.04 0.76
CA THR A 69 -5.86 -3.50 0.52
C THR A 69 -6.01 -4.08 -0.89
N ILE A 70 -5.48 -3.40 -1.91
CA ILE A 70 -5.47 -3.90 -3.29
C ILE A 70 -4.72 -5.24 -3.38
N LEU A 71 -3.52 -5.33 -2.79
CA LEU A 71 -2.75 -6.58 -2.75
C LEU A 71 -3.48 -7.70 -2.00
N GLY A 72 -4.20 -7.38 -0.93
CA GLY A 72 -5.05 -8.32 -0.20
C GLY A 72 -6.17 -8.89 -1.08
N ASN A 73 -6.84 -8.04 -1.86
CA ASN A 73 -7.88 -8.46 -2.80
C ASN A 73 -7.30 -9.35 -3.92
N LEU A 74 -6.10 -9.02 -4.41
CA LEU A 74 -5.39 -9.83 -5.40
C LEU A 74 -5.00 -11.21 -4.85
N ALA A 75 -4.60 -11.29 -3.58
CA ALA A 75 -4.24 -12.54 -2.92
C ALA A 75 -5.44 -13.50 -2.75
N ALA A 76 -6.66 -12.97 -2.72
CA ALA A 76 -7.89 -13.76 -2.60
C ALA A 76 -8.23 -14.55 -3.88
N LEU A 77 -7.58 -14.25 -5.01
CA LEU A 77 -7.82 -14.96 -6.26
C LEU A 77 -7.41 -16.45 -6.17
N PRO A 78 -8.26 -17.36 -6.65
CA PRO A 78 -8.01 -18.79 -6.53
C PRO A 78 -6.93 -19.31 -7.49
N GLN A 79 -6.69 -18.63 -8.62
CA GLN A 79 -5.79 -19.13 -9.65
C GLN A 79 -4.32 -19.06 -9.22
N ARG A 80 -3.60 -20.18 -9.38
CA ARG A 80 -2.18 -20.32 -8.98
C ARG A 80 -1.25 -19.32 -9.70
N ARG A 81 -1.51 -19.00 -10.97
CA ARG A 81 -0.69 -18.06 -11.75
C ARG A 81 -0.59 -16.68 -11.07
N TYR A 82 -1.71 -16.18 -10.56
CA TYR A 82 -1.80 -14.87 -9.92
C TYR A 82 -1.08 -14.85 -8.57
N LYS A 83 -1.06 -15.98 -7.86
CA LYS A 83 -0.30 -16.13 -6.61
C LYS A 83 1.21 -16.11 -6.85
N GLU A 84 1.67 -16.75 -7.93
CA GLU A 84 3.09 -16.75 -8.30
C GLU A 84 3.55 -15.35 -8.73
N GLU A 85 2.73 -14.64 -9.49
CA GLU A 85 3.00 -13.27 -9.89
C GLU A 85 2.95 -12.29 -8.70
N LEU A 86 1.95 -12.41 -7.83
CA LEU A 86 1.86 -11.62 -6.60
C LEU A 86 3.07 -11.88 -5.69
N LYS A 87 3.57 -13.12 -5.62
CA LYS A 87 4.79 -13.44 -4.87
C LYS A 87 6.00 -12.69 -5.46
N ALA A 88 6.12 -12.59 -6.79
CA ALA A 88 7.17 -11.82 -7.44
C ALA A 88 7.03 -10.31 -7.19
N VAL A 89 5.80 -9.78 -7.15
CA VAL A 89 5.52 -8.39 -6.76
C VAL A 89 5.97 -8.13 -5.32
N LEU A 90 5.65 -9.03 -4.39
CA LEU A 90 5.98 -8.90 -2.97
C LEU A 90 7.48 -9.02 -2.69
N GLN A 91 8.24 -9.76 -3.49
CA GLN A 91 9.71 -9.76 -3.44
C GLN A 91 10.31 -8.37 -3.72
N GLY A 92 9.57 -7.50 -4.39
CA GLY A 92 9.96 -6.13 -4.66
C GLY A 92 9.71 -5.16 -3.50
N VAL A 93 9.04 -5.56 -2.42
CA VAL A 93 8.87 -4.73 -1.23
C VAL A 93 10.26 -4.55 -0.60
N ASN A 94 10.76 -3.32 -0.59
CA ASN A 94 12.14 -3.03 -0.22
C ASN A 94 12.36 -3.20 1.28
N LYS A 95 13.64 -3.36 1.64
CA LYS A 95 14.23 -3.31 2.98
C LYS A 95 13.76 -2.12 3.85
N TRP A 96 13.20 -1.05 3.26
CA TRP A 96 12.53 0.02 4.00
C TRP A 96 11.38 -0.52 4.90
N PHE A 97 10.66 -1.57 4.49
CA PHE A 97 9.65 -2.17 5.37
C PHE A 97 10.30 -2.84 6.60
N ASP A 98 11.47 -3.49 6.39
CA ASP A 98 12.29 -4.03 7.47
C ASP A 98 12.87 -2.92 8.36
N GLU A 99 13.29 -1.78 7.78
CA GLU A 99 13.77 -0.60 8.51
C GLU A 99 12.65 0.10 9.28
N TYR A 100 11.44 0.22 8.69
CA TYR A 100 10.25 0.75 9.36
C TYR A 100 9.83 -0.14 10.54
N LEU A 101 9.79 -1.47 10.34
CA LEU A 101 9.53 -2.43 11.42
C LEU A 101 10.61 -2.34 12.50
N PHE A 102 11.88 -2.24 12.11
CA PHE A 102 12.98 -2.06 13.05
C PHE A 102 12.83 -0.77 13.86
N GLU A 103 12.49 0.36 13.23
CA GLU A 103 12.27 1.63 13.92
C GLU A 103 11.03 1.63 14.82
N THR A 104 9.96 0.92 14.45
CA THR A 104 8.74 0.79 15.27
C THR A 104 8.85 -0.25 16.38
N GLU A 105 9.61 -1.33 16.21
CA GLU A 105 9.84 -2.34 17.26
C GLU A 105 10.94 -1.93 18.27
N VAL A 106 11.89 -1.09 17.88
CA VAL A 106 12.97 -0.59 18.76
C VAL A 106 12.54 0.61 19.63
N GLN A 107 11.36 1.20 19.40
CA GLN A 107 10.73 2.14 20.34
C GLN A 107 9.60 1.46 21.13
N PRO A 108 9.89 0.68 22.18
CA PRO A 108 8.88 0.32 23.15
C PRO A 108 8.53 1.57 23.96
N ASN A 109 7.36 2.15 23.71
CA ASN A 109 6.65 3.05 24.64
C ASN A 109 7.54 3.98 25.48
N SER A 110 8.13 5.01 24.88
CA SER A 110 8.67 6.14 25.67
C SER A 110 7.56 6.99 26.33
N ASP A 111 6.30 6.82 25.92
CA ASP A 111 5.15 7.56 26.48
C ASP A 111 4.62 7.01 27.82
N LEU A 112 5.20 5.92 28.35
CA LEU A 112 4.82 5.36 29.66
C LEU A 112 5.68 5.85 30.83
N ARG A 113 6.53 6.86 30.62
CA ARG A 113 7.49 7.34 31.64
C ARG A 113 7.26 8.75 32.20
N LEU A 114 6.14 9.40 31.90
CA LEU A 114 5.84 10.75 32.43
C LEU A 114 4.57 10.83 33.30
N ALA A 115 4.12 9.72 33.89
CA ALA A 115 3.02 9.70 34.86
C ALA A 115 3.47 9.20 36.25
N GLY A 116 4.66 9.60 36.69
CA GLY A 116 5.23 9.14 37.97
C GLY A 116 6.14 10.14 38.70
N GLU A 117 6.19 11.40 38.27
CA GLU A 117 6.84 12.47 39.01
C GLU A 117 5.89 13.66 39.02
N GLU A 118 5.05 13.74 40.05
CA GLU A 118 4.90 14.93 40.90
C GLU A 118 3.85 14.66 42.00
N ASP A 119 4.08 15.36 43.11
CA ASP A 119 3.35 15.39 44.38
C ASP A 119 3.59 14.24 45.37
N SER A 120 3.95 14.48 46.63
CA SER A 120 4.19 15.74 47.35
C SER A 120 4.66 15.36 48.75
N ASP A 121 5.41 16.25 49.39
CA ASP A 121 5.69 16.27 50.83
C ASP A 121 4.52 15.77 51.70
N ARG A 122 4.79 14.78 52.56
CA ARG A 122 4.29 14.70 53.95
C ARG A 122 4.90 13.55 54.75
#